data_AF-Q0CF59-F1
#
_entry.id   AF-Q0CF59-F1
#
_cell.length_a   1.000
_cell.length_b   1.000
_cell.length_c   1.000
_cell.angle_alpha   90.00
_cell.angle_beta   90.00
_cell.angle_gamma   90.00
#
_symmetry.space_group_name_H-M   'P 1'
#
loop_
_entity.id
_entity.type
_entity.pdbx_description
1 polymer ?
#
loop_
_entity_poly.entity_id
_entity_poly.type
_entity_poly.pdbx_seq_one_letter_code
_entity_poly.pdbx_strand_id
1 'polypeptide(L)'
;MKRISEDDDELEREPEPEPEPKDTPISTALAGMTSNVCSNCPNHPPQSQSLSLNRPSDITAWSLPENVVQIVEYYFSHVHSWFPILERRDILRSMHNNPMAPDDPTAGCRITLWTVILYVLVARDGMDPERHSWRAQIQSFLQLRILEDSDILQQSHAEALLILALLDVGIGDLSKAWVGVGQAERLLAILPISARDAWYSRTRHGCCFLDTILSALTEQTPCQFGATHDGYGKIDEDGLEEWDVWVPFRWDHERMPYSSKRGPLRALSAFKLDSELAQHLVRMLHLQPSQDDVQQERPRYYAGFFTMQSRLSVW
;
A
#
# COMPACT_ATOMS: atom_id res chain seq x y z
N MET A 1 5.95 49.19 -44.03
CA MET A 1 6.35 50.58 -43.75
C MET A 1 5.79 50.95 -42.37
N LYS A 2 6.65 50.98 -41.32
CA LYS A 2 6.51 51.63 -39.98
C LYS A 2 5.32 51.20 -39.08
N ARG A 3 5.38 50.93 -37.76
CA ARG A 3 6.31 50.97 -36.58
C ARG A 3 5.72 49.93 -35.57
N ILE A 4 6.41 49.10 -34.78
CA ILE A 4 7.36 49.27 -33.65
C ILE A 4 6.79 50.02 -32.42
N SER A 5 6.81 49.27 -31.29
CA SER A 5 6.94 49.64 -29.85
C SER A 5 5.84 50.48 -29.18
N GLU A 6 5.57 50.45 -27.86
CA GLU A 6 6.18 49.94 -26.60
C GLU A 6 4.96 49.68 -25.64
N ASP A 7 4.93 48.64 -24.81
CA ASP A 7 5.48 48.53 -23.43
C ASP A 7 4.91 49.53 -22.40
N ASP A 8 4.36 48.98 -21.30
CA ASP A 8 4.66 49.31 -19.89
C ASP A 8 3.47 49.41 -18.90
N ASP A 9 3.62 48.58 -17.85
CA ASP A 9 3.39 48.85 -16.43
C ASP A 9 1.97 49.15 -15.92
N GLU A 10 1.22 48.08 -15.63
CA GLU A 10 0.16 48.12 -14.62
C GLU A 10 0.72 47.57 -13.29
N LEU A 11 1.14 48.50 -12.43
CA LEU A 11 1.70 48.25 -11.10
C LEU A 11 0.78 47.39 -10.22
N GLU A 12 1.37 46.30 -9.71
CA GLU A 12 0.88 45.53 -8.57
C GLU A 12 0.72 46.44 -7.33
N ARG A 13 -0.51 46.50 -6.81
CA ARG A 13 -0.86 47.23 -5.59
C ARG A 13 -0.92 46.23 -4.44
N GLU A 14 0.20 46.05 -3.76
CA GLU A 14 0.31 45.33 -2.48
C GLU A 14 -0.62 45.97 -1.42
N PRO A 15 -1.46 45.20 -0.71
CA PRO A 15 -2.20 45.73 0.44
C PRO A 15 -1.36 45.68 1.73
N GLU A 16 -1.21 46.84 2.37
CA GLU A 16 -0.61 47.01 3.71
C GLU A 16 -1.33 46.18 4.79
N PRO A 17 -0.61 45.68 5.81
CA PRO A 17 -1.18 44.90 6.91
C PRO A 17 -1.81 45.79 7.99
N GLU A 18 -3.09 45.56 8.32
CA GLU A 18 -3.74 46.15 9.49
C GLU A 18 -3.39 45.40 10.80
N PRO A 19 -3.37 46.11 11.95
CA PRO A 19 -2.71 45.66 13.18
C PRO A 19 -3.56 44.80 14.14
N GLU A 20 -2.88 43.92 14.88
CA GLU A 20 -3.39 43.12 15.99
C GLU A 20 -4.04 43.94 17.13
N PRO A 21 -5.13 43.44 17.74
CA PRO A 21 -5.60 43.93 19.03
C PRO A 21 -5.03 43.12 20.21
N LYS A 22 -4.36 43.91 21.06
CA LYS A 22 -3.72 43.66 22.35
C LYS A 22 -4.55 42.88 23.38
N ASP A 23 -3.86 41.97 24.07
CA ASP A 23 -4.22 41.42 25.39
C ASP A 23 -4.30 42.50 26.48
N THR A 24 -5.22 42.34 27.43
CA THR A 24 -5.11 42.84 28.82
C THR A 24 -6.15 42.12 29.72
N PRO A 25 -5.97 42.06 31.06
CA PRO A 25 -6.04 40.79 31.80
C PRO A 25 -6.89 40.84 33.10
N ILE A 26 -6.83 39.73 33.87
CA ILE A 26 -7.06 39.58 35.33
C ILE A 26 -8.52 39.53 35.86
N SER A 27 -8.87 38.41 36.53
CA SER A 27 -9.24 38.32 37.97
C SER A 27 -9.70 36.87 38.29
N THR A 28 -8.98 36.02 39.02
CA THR A 28 -8.76 35.93 40.50
C THR A 28 -10.01 35.67 41.35
N ALA A 29 -10.11 34.43 41.86
CA ALA A 29 -10.64 33.98 43.18
C ALA A 29 -10.46 32.45 43.22
N LEU A 30 -9.54 31.80 43.96
CA LEU A 30 -9.21 31.69 45.39
C LEU A 30 -10.31 31.14 46.32
N ALA A 31 -9.93 30.04 47.00
CA ALA A 31 -10.42 29.42 48.24
C ALA A 31 -11.57 28.38 48.11
N GLY A 32 -11.47 27.17 48.68
CA GLY A 32 -10.44 26.61 49.55
C GLY A 32 -10.70 25.13 49.92
N MET A 33 -9.62 24.51 50.44
CA MET A 33 -9.49 23.49 51.50
C MET A 33 -10.66 22.52 51.75
N THR A 34 -10.46 21.19 51.84
CA THR A 34 -9.86 20.55 53.03
C THR A 34 -9.07 19.26 52.76
N SER A 35 -8.11 19.02 53.66
CA SER A 35 -7.23 17.88 53.86
C SER A 35 -7.91 16.52 54.06
N ASN A 36 -7.17 15.43 53.82
CA ASN A 36 -6.86 14.42 54.86
C ASN A 36 -5.70 13.50 54.45
N VAL A 37 -4.93 13.10 55.47
CA VAL A 37 -3.61 12.46 55.46
C VAL A 37 -3.70 10.95 55.75
N CYS A 38 -2.83 10.19 55.09
CA CYS A 38 -2.23 8.85 55.34
C CYS A 38 -3.04 7.69 55.95
N SER A 39 -2.89 6.50 55.35
CA SER A 39 -2.42 5.27 56.04
C SER A 39 -2.04 4.14 55.05
N ASN A 40 -0.95 3.41 55.37
CA ASN A 40 -0.28 2.37 54.59
C ASN A 40 -0.88 0.95 54.74
N CYS A 41 -0.90 0.20 53.62
CA CYS A 41 -0.56 -1.24 53.36
C CYS A 41 -1.31 -2.41 54.06
N PRO A 42 -1.23 -3.71 53.61
CA PRO A 42 -0.61 -4.32 52.40
C PRO A 42 -1.43 -5.44 51.66
N ASN A 43 -0.91 -5.88 50.50
CA ASN A 43 -1.02 -7.21 49.84
C ASN A 43 -2.37 -7.71 49.23
N HIS A 44 -2.50 -7.61 47.91
CA HIS A 44 -3.30 -8.52 47.08
C HIS A 44 -2.50 -8.89 45.80
N PRO A 45 -2.49 -10.15 45.34
CA PRO A 45 -1.64 -10.61 44.24
C PRO A 45 -1.89 -9.84 42.93
N PRO A 46 -0.90 -9.81 42.01
CA PRO A 46 -1.08 -9.16 40.72
C PRO A 46 -2.20 -9.88 39.98
N GLN A 47 -3.35 -9.21 39.85
CA GLN A 47 -4.38 -9.62 38.92
C GLN A 47 -3.75 -9.65 37.54
N SER A 48 -3.58 -10.87 37.01
CA SER A 48 -3.33 -11.10 35.61
C SER A 48 -4.33 -10.27 34.82
N GLN A 49 -3.85 -9.22 34.15
CA GLN A 49 -4.64 -8.45 33.20
C GLN A 49 -4.91 -9.39 32.02
N SER A 50 -5.97 -10.19 32.14
CA SER A 50 -6.61 -10.77 30.96
C SER A 50 -7.08 -9.57 30.15
N LEU A 51 -6.37 -9.28 29.06
CA LEU A 51 -6.78 -8.30 28.05
C LEU A 51 -8.19 -8.68 27.60
N SER A 52 -9.19 -8.02 28.18
CA SER A 52 -10.56 -8.06 27.69
C SER A 52 -10.52 -7.52 26.27
N LEU A 53 -10.81 -8.39 25.31
CA LEU A 53 -10.92 -8.10 23.89
C LEU A 53 -12.14 -7.18 23.67
N ASN A 54 -12.02 -5.92 24.08
CA ASN A 54 -12.94 -4.86 23.68
C ASN A 54 -12.72 -4.66 22.18
N ARG A 55 -13.81 -4.73 21.42
CA ARG A 55 -13.89 -4.45 19.97
C ARG A 55 -12.85 -3.40 19.60
N PRO A 56 -11.84 -3.72 18.76
CA PRO A 56 -10.81 -2.75 18.46
C PRO A 56 -11.48 -1.53 17.82
N SER A 57 -11.20 -0.36 18.37
CA SER A 57 -11.60 0.92 17.79
C SER A 57 -11.24 0.90 16.31
N ASP A 58 -12.19 1.27 15.45
CA ASP A 58 -12.03 1.28 14.00
C ASP A 58 -10.66 1.88 13.62
N ILE A 59 -9.76 1.09 13.02
CA ILE A 59 -8.40 1.55 12.64
C ILE A 59 -8.48 2.76 11.73
N THR A 60 -9.54 2.86 10.93
CA THR A 60 -9.77 4.05 10.15
C THR A 60 -9.90 5.22 11.12
N ALA A 61 -10.65 5.17 12.21
CA ALA A 61 -10.76 6.25 13.19
C ALA A 61 -9.47 6.62 13.95
N TRP A 62 -8.36 5.88 13.81
CA TRP A 62 -7.11 6.20 14.50
C TRP A 62 -6.44 7.45 13.94
N SER A 63 -5.68 8.14 14.80
CA SER A 63 -4.83 9.24 14.37
C SER A 63 -3.70 8.70 13.49
N LEU A 64 -3.42 9.42 12.40
CA LEU A 64 -2.32 9.07 11.51
C LEU A 64 -0.99 9.35 12.22
N PRO A 65 0.08 8.57 11.92
CA PRO A 65 1.42 8.85 12.42
C PRO A 65 1.91 10.24 12.01
N GLU A 66 2.71 10.90 12.87
CA GLU A 66 3.25 12.24 12.60
C GLU A 66 4.08 12.30 11.30
N ASN A 67 4.72 11.19 10.93
CA ASN A 67 5.55 11.04 9.74
C ASN A 67 4.79 10.47 8.52
N VAL A 68 3.45 10.52 8.50
CA VAL A 68 2.63 9.93 7.42
C VAL A 68 2.99 10.45 6.02
N VAL A 69 3.36 11.73 5.88
CA VAL A 69 3.79 12.31 4.60
C VAL A 69 5.04 11.60 4.07
N GLN A 70 6.05 11.42 4.92
CA GLN A 70 7.30 10.73 4.57
C GLN A 70 7.06 9.25 4.22
N ILE A 71 6.15 8.61 4.95
CA ILE A 71 5.73 7.23 4.69
C ILE A 71 5.12 7.10 3.29
N VAL A 72 4.19 8.01 2.95
CA VAL A 72 3.53 8.02 1.64
C VAL A 72 4.54 8.31 0.52
N GLU A 73 5.43 9.29 0.70
CA GLU A 73 6.48 9.59 -0.27
C GLU A 73 7.45 8.41 -0.47
N TYR A 74 7.79 7.69 0.61
CA TYR A 74 8.59 6.47 0.52
C TYR A 74 7.91 5.44 -0.38
N TYR A 75 6.62 5.15 -0.14
CA TYR A 75 5.85 4.20 -0.95
C TYR A 75 5.82 4.60 -2.42
N PHE A 76 5.48 5.86 -2.72
CA PHE A 76 5.39 6.34 -4.09
C PHE A 76 6.73 6.36 -4.83
N SER A 77 7.84 6.38 -4.10
CA SER A 77 9.18 6.36 -4.71
C SER A 77 9.71 4.94 -4.91
N HIS A 78 9.41 4.01 -4.00
CA HIS A 78 10.02 2.68 -3.95
C HIS A 78 9.15 1.53 -4.43
N VAL A 79 7.82 1.64 -4.30
CA VAL A 79 6.88 0.59 -4.72
C VAL A 79 6.16 1.02 -5.98
N HIS A 80 5.58 2.22 -5.95
CA HIS A 80 4.77 2.73 -7.05
C HIS A 80 5.56 2.91 -8.35
N SER A 81 6.89 3.10 -8.27
CA SER A 81 7.78 3.24 -9.42
C SER A 81 7.87 1.98 -10.30
N TRP A 82 7.47 0.81 -9.81
CA TRP A 82 7.41 -0.44 -10.57
C TRP A 82 6.08 -1.19 -10.40
N PHE A 83 5.27 -0.82 -9.41
CA PHE A 83 3.94 -1.39 -9.15
C PHE A 83 2.87 -0.29 -8.95
N PRO A 84 2.51 0.45 -10.02
CA PRO A 84 1.64 1.62 -9.98
C PRO A 84 0.15 1.25 -9.96
N ILE A 85 -0.30 0.64 -8.86
CA ILE A 85 -1.70 0.23 -8.69
C ILE A 85 -2.56 1.26 -7.93
N LEU A 86 -1.95 2.30 -7.31
CA LEU A 86 -2.65 3.28 -6.48
C LEU A 86 -2.77 4.66 -7.11
N GLU A 87 -3.94 5.29 -6.99
CA GLU A 87 -4.04 6.72 -7.30
C GLU A 87 -3.40 7.59 -6.20
N ARG A 88 -2.28 8.25 -6.53
CA ARG A 88 -1.58 9.16 -5.60
C ARG A 88 -2.50 10.22 -4.99
N ARG A 89 -3.42 10.76 -5.77
CA ARG A 89 -4.36 11.80 -5.32
C ARG A 89 -5.32 11.27 -4.28
N ASP A 90 -5.79 10.03 -4.39
CA ASP A 90 -6.75 9.45 -3.45
C ASP A 90 -6.08 9.10 -2.11
N ILE A 91 -4.83 8.63 -2.15
CA ILE A 91 -4.03 8.43 -0.93
C ILE A 91 -3.74 9.76 -0.23
N LEU A 92 -3.38 10.81 -0.97
CA LEU A 92 -3.16 12.12 -0.37
C LEU A 92 -4.46 12.73 0.19
N ARG A 93 -5.59 12.54 -0.51
CA ARG A 93 -6.89 13.01 -0.03
C ARG A 93 -7.29 12.30 1.26
N SER A 94 -7.09 10.97 1.35
CA SER A 94 -7.45 10.19 2.53
C SER A 94 -6.64 10.54 3.78
N MET A 95 -5.48 11.18 3.64
CA MET A 95 -4.70 11.72 4.77
C MET A 95 -5.38 12.91 5.46
N HIS A 96 -6.16 13.69 4.70
CA HIS A 96 -6.79 14.92 5.17
C HIS A 96 -8.29 14.78 5.47
N ASN A 97 -8.90 13.67 5.05
CA ASN A 97 -10.32 13.43 5.24
C ASN A 97 -10.66 13.07 6.69
N ASN A 98 -11.84 13.51 7.12
CA ASN A 98 -12.31 13.29 8.49
C ASN A 98 -12.78 11.83 8.66
N PRO A 99 -12.17 11.02 9.56
CA PRO A 99 -12.58 9.64 9.85
C PRO A 99 -14.07 9.41 10.13
N MET A 100 -14.72 10.43 10.68
CA MET A 100 -16.04 10.31 11.30
C MET A 100 -17.15 10.87 10.41
N ALA A 101 -16.83 11.21 9.16
CA ALA A 101 -17.83 11.68 8.21
C ALA A 101 -18.77 10.52 7.83
N PRO A 102 -20.08 10.62 8.07
CA PRO A 102 -21.03 9.64 7.54
C PRO A 102 -21.01 9.70 6.01
N ASP A 103 -20.97 8.54 5.36
CA ASP A 103 -20.88 8.37 3.90
C ASP A 103 -19.59 8.93 3.26
N ASP A 104 -18.43 8.73 3.89
CA ASP A 104 -17.16 9.07 3.26
C ASP A 104 -16.89 8.15 2.04
N PRO A 105 -16.90 8.67 0.79
CA PRO A 105 -16.60 7.88 -0.39
C PRO A 105 -15.13 7.39 -0.41
N THR A 106 -14.30 7.87 0.51
CA THR A 106 -12.88 7.50 0.61
C THR A 106 -12.58 6.52 1.75
N ALA A 107 -13.60 5.92 2.37
CA ALA A 107 -13.43 4.94 3.44
C ALA A 107 -12.45 3.81 3.05
N GLY A 108 -12.59 3.23 1.85
CA GLY A 108 -11.66 2.24 1.34
C GLY A 108 -10.26 2.78 1.02
N CYS A 109 -10.15 4.04 0.60
CA CYS A 109 -8.85 4.72 0.42
C CYS A 109 -8.11 4.91 1.75
N ARG A 110 -8.85 5.05 2.86
CA ARG A 110 -8.28 5.15 4.21
C ARG A 110 -7.72 3.81 4.69
N ILE A 111 -8.42 2.72 4.41
CA ILE A 111 -7.90 1.36 4.65
C ILE A 111 -6.62 1.17 3.84
N THR A 112 -6.63 1.58 2.57
CA THR A 112 -5.45 1.51 1.69
C THR A 112 -4.28 2.34 2.24
N LEU A 113 -4.52 3.54 2.75
CA LEU A 113 -3.49 4.36 3.42
C LEU A 113 -2.89 3.64 4.64
N TRP A 114 -3.71 3.04 5.50
CA TRP A 114 -3.20 2.26 6.63
C TRP A 114 -2.40 1.04 6.21
N THR A 115 -2.79 0.40 5.11
CA THR A 115 -2.01 -0.68 4.50
C THR A 115 -0.66 -0.18 3.98
N VAL A 116 -0.61 0.99 3.32
CA VAL A 116 0.64 1.65 2.91
C VAL A 116 1.52 1.94 4.12
N ILE A 117 0.94 2.50 5.18
CA ILE A 117 1.65 2.76 6.44
C ILE A 117 2.25 1.47 7.00
N LEU A 118 1.45 0.41 7.12
CA LEU A 118 1.92 -0.87 7.60
C LEU A 118 3.06 -1.41 6.73
N TYR A 119 2.90 -1.42 5.41
CA TYR A 119 3.92 -1.89 4.48
C TYR A 119 5.26 -1.18 4.69
N VAL A 120 5.25 0.16 4.70
CA VAL A 120 6.47 0.96 4.83
C VAL A 120 7.12 0.79 6.20
N LEU A 121 6.32 0.74 7.28
CA LEU A 121 6.85 0.49 8.62
C LEU A 121 7.55 -0.87 8.70
N VAL A 122 6.99 -1.92 8.08
CA VAL A 122 7.63 -3.25 8.05
C VAL A 122 8.89 -3.24 7.17
N ALA A 123 8.82 -2.64 5.98
CA ALA A 123 9.96 -2.55 5.07
C ALA A 123 11.15 -1.80 5.69
N ARG A 124 10.90 -0.81 6.54
CA ARG A 124 11.95 -0.03 7.21
C ARG A 124 12.48 -0.66 8.49
N ASP A 125 11.59 -1.15 9.35
CA ASP A 125 11.98 -1.64 10.68
C ASP A 125 12.62 -3.04 10.61
N GLY A 126 12.60 -3.71 9.45
CA GLY A 126 13.12 -5.06 9.28
C GLY A 126 12.41 -6.09 10.17
N MET A 127 13.03 -7.24 10.39
CA MET A 127 12.46 -8.35 11.17
C MET A 127 12.67 -8.19 12.69
N ASP A 128 12.26 -7.05 13.26
CA ASP A 128 12.23 -6.83 14.70
C ASP A 128 11.17 -7.76 15.37
N PRO A 129 11.58 -8.70 16.25
CA PRO A 129 10.66 -9.64 16.89
C PRO A 129 9.62 -8.98 17.78
N GLU A 130 9.93 -7.86 18.45
CA GLU A 130 8.98 -7.19 19.36
C GLU A 130 7.83 -6.55 18.59
N ARG A 131 8.12 -6.05 17.38
CA ARG A 131 7.13 -5.41 16.51
C ARG A 131 6.33 -6.41 15.69
N HIS A 132 6.75 -7.67 15.64
CA HIS A 132 6.06 -8.72 14.90
C HIS A 132 4.60 -8.92 15.35
N SER A 133 4.35 -8.96 16.66
CA SER A 133 3.00 -9.12 17.22
C SER A 133 2.07 -7.96 16.87
N TRP A 134 2.58 -6.72 16.96
CA TRP A 134 1.83 -5.52 16.58
C TRP A 134 1.47 -5.51 15.09
N ARG A 135 2.43 -5.85 14.22
CA ARG A 135 2.21 -5.92 12.76
C ARG A 135 1.16 -6.95 12.38
N ALA A 136 1.24 -8.15 12.95
CA ALA A 136 0.27 -9.21 12.70
C ALA A 136 -1.14 -8.82 13.16
N GLN A 137 -1.25 -8.12 14.29
CA GLN A 137 -2.53 -7.59 14.79
C GLN A 137 -3.13 -6.55 13.85
N ILE A 138 -2.35 -5.53 13.44
CA ILE A 138 -2.82 -4.51 12.49
C ILE A 138 -3.22 -5.16 11.17
N GLN A 139 -2.39 -6.05 10.62
CA GLN A 139 -2.68 -6.71 9.36
C GLN A 139 -3.98 -7.49 9.42
N SER A 140 -4.17 -8.29 10.49
CA SER A 140 -5.41 -9.06 10.69
C SER A 140 -6.62 -8.14 10.81
N PHE A 141 -6.47 -7.00 11.48
CA PHE A 141 -7.54 -6.02 11.61
C PHE A 141 -7.89 -5.38 10.25
N LEU A 142 -6.90 -4.99 9.45
CA LEU A 142 -7.11 -4.46 8.10
C LEU A 142 -7.81 -5.48 7.19
N GLN A 143 -7.37 -6.74 7.21
CA GLN A 143 -8.02 -7.82 6.46
C GLN A 143 -9.47 -8.03 6.88
N LEU A 144 -9.75 -8.01 8.19
CA LEU A 144 -11.13 -8.11 8.69
C LEU A 144 -11.98 -6.95 8.19
N ARG A 145 -11.48 -5.72 8.25
CA ARG A 145 -12.21 -4.53 7.77
C ARG A 145 -12.52 -4.58 6.28
N ILE A 146 -11.57 -5.03 5.46
CA ILE A 146 -11.79 -5.24 4.02
C ILE A 146 -12.94 -6.23 3.76
N LEU A 147 -13.08 -7.25 4.59
CA LEU A 147 -14.14 -8.25 4.46
C LEU A 147 -15.48 -7.80 5.05
N GLU A 148 -15.48 -6.96 6.09
CA GLU A 148 -16.69 -6.40 6.70
C GLU A 148 -17.41 -5.39 5.78
N ASP A 149 -16.67 -4.67 4.93
CA ASP A 149 -17.24 -3.71 3.97
C ASP A 149 -17.84 -4.39 2.72
N SER A 150 -18.38 -5.61 2.85
CA SER A 150 -18.93 -6.37 1.72
C SER A 150 -20.11 -5.70 1.01
N ASP A 151 -20.79 -4.79 1.70
CA ASP A 151 -21.93 -4.03 1.15
C ASP A 151 -21.48 -2.77 0.37
N ILE A 152 -20.24 -2.31 0.55
CA ILE A 152 -19.66 -1.12 -0.08
C ILE A 152 -18.31 -1.49 -0.70
N LEU A 153 -18.31 -2.48 -1.60
CA LEU A 153 -17.09 -2.90 -2.28
C LEU A 153 -16.57 -1.79 -3.19
N GLN A 154 -15.38 -1.29 -2.86
CA GLN A 154 -14.62 -0.32 -3.64
C GLN A 154 -13.36 -0.98 -4.21
N GLN A 155 -12.85 -0.43 -5.31
CA GLN A 155 -11.60 -0.89 -5.91
C GLN A 155 -10.41 -0.78 -4.94
N SER A 156 -10.39 0.24 -4.09
CA SER A 156 -9.38 0.44 -3.04
C SER A 156 -9.23 -0.76 -2.10
N HIS A 157 -10.28 -1.58 -1.92
CA HIS A 157 -10.17 -2.82 -1.15
C HIS A 157 -9.29 -3.87 -1.83
N ALA A 158 -9.38 -4.01 -3.15
CA ALA A 158 -8.49 -4.89 -3.91
C ALA A 158 -7.05 -4.36 -3.88
N GLU A 159 -6.88 -3.05 -4.02
CA GLU A 159 -5.57 -2.39 -3.93
C GLU A 159 -4.92 -2.62 -2.57
N ALA A 160 -5.67 -2.45 -1.48
CA ALA A 160 -5.20 -2.75 -0.13
C ALA A 160 -4.79 -4.23 0.02
N LEU A 161 -5.57 -5.17 -0.52
CA LEU A 161 -5.20 -6.60 -0.49
C LEU A 161 -3.91 -6.89 -1.26
N LEU A 162 -3.67 -6.23 -2.40
CA LEU A 162 -2.43 -6.40 -3.16
C LEU A 162 -1.21 -5.87 -2.42
N ILE A 163 -1.32 -4.73 -1.72
CA ILE A 163 -0.22 -4.22 -0.89
C ILE A 163 0.03 -5.14 0.31
N LEU A 164 -1.02 -5.70 0.92
CA LEU A 164 -0.86 -6.72 1.96
C LEU A 164 -0.21 -8.00 1.43
N ALA A 165 -0.52 -8.42 0.20
CA ALA A 165 0.16 -9.54 -0.43
C ALA A 165 1.65 -9.23 -0.68
N LEU A 166 1.98 -8.01 -1.13
CA LEU A 166 3.38 -7.57 -1.24
C LEU A 166 4.10 -7.56 0.11
N LEU A 167 3.40 -7.17 1.18
CA LEU A 167 3.93 -7.25 2.54
C LEU A 167 4.24 -8.70 2.92
N ASP A 168 3.30 -9.62 2.69
CA ASP A 168 3.49 -11.04 2.99
C ASP A 168 4.64 -11.65 2.15
N VAL A 169 4.81 -11.22 0.89
CA VAL A 169 5.99 -11.56 0.06
C VAL A 169 7.29 -11.07 0.72
N GLY A 170 7.33 -9.80 1.17
CA GLY A 170 8.51 -9.23 1.83
C GLY A 170 8.86 -9.92 3.15
N ILE A 171 7.87 -10.45 3.86
CA ILE A 171 8.06 -11.25 5.09
C ILE A 171 8.48 -12.69 4.76
N GLY A 172 8.18 -13.18 3.55
CA GLY A 172 8.49 -14.53 3.06
C GLY A 172 7.34 -15.53 3.20
N ASP A 173 6.13 -15.09 3.55
CA ASP A 173 4.94 -15.94 3.61
C ASP A 173 4.22 -15.98 2.25
N LEU A 174 4.82 -16.69 1.30
CA LEU A 174 4.32 -16.79 -0.08
C LEU A 174 2.93 -17.42 -0.17
N SER A 175 2.61 -18.36 0.74
CA SER A 175 1.29 -19.02 0.78
C SER A 175 0.19 -18.03 1.14
N LYS A 176 0.42 -17.20 2.17
CA LYS A 176 -0.52 -16.16 2.58
C LYS A 176 -0.64 -15.07 1.51
N ALA A 177 0.47 -14.66 0.91
CA ALA A 177 0.47 -13.72 -0.20
C ALA A 177 -0.37 -14.23 -1.38
N TRP A 178 -0.21 -15.50 -1.76
CA TRP A 178 -0.98 -16.12 -2.85
C TRP A 178 -2.48 -16.15 -2.57
N VAL A 179 -2.87 -16.48 -1.33
CA VAL A 179 -4.28 -16.38 -0.91
C VAL A 179 -4.79 -14.94 -1.00
N GLY A 180 -3.99 -13.96 -0.55
CA GLY A 180 -4.33 -12.54 -0.60
C GLY A 180 -4.54 -12.03 -2.03
N VAL A 181 -3.67 -12.41 -2.98
CA VAL A 181 -3.84 -12.08 -4.41
C VAL A 181 -5.12 -12.70 -4.96
N GLY A 182 -5.39 -13.97 -4.63
CA GLY A 182 -6.64 -14.62 -5.03
C GLY A 182 -7.89 -13.96 -4.43
N GLN A 183 -7.81 -13.38 -3.23
CA GLN A 183 -8.89 -12.59 -2.65
C GLN A 183 -9.10 -11.28 -3.42
N ALA A 184 -8.02 -10.56 -3.73
CA ALA A 184 -8.06 -9.33 -4.51
C ALA A 184 -8.68 -9.56 -5.90
N GLU A 185 -8.30 -10.63 -6.57
CA GLU A 185 -8.86 -10.98 -7.88
C GLU A 185 -10.35 -11.28 -7.82
N ARG A 186 -10.81 -12.06 -6.83
CA ARG A 186 -12.24 -12.33 -6.64
C ARG A 186 -13.02 -11.06 -6.33
N LEU A 187 -12.44 -10.15 -5.53
CA LEU A 187 -13.03 -8.85 -5.24
C LEU A 187 -13.21 -8.02 -6.52
N LEU A 188 -12.19 -7.94 -7.37
CA LEU A 188 -12.28 -7.26 -8.67
C LEU A 188 -13.28 -7.90 -9.63
N ALA A 189 -13.48 -9.21 -9.55
CA ALA A 189 -14.43 -9.94 -10.39
C ALA A 189 -15.88 -9.64 -10.01
N ILE A 190 -16.19 -9.52 -8.72
CA ILE A 190 -17.54 -9.21 -8.21
C ILE A 190 -17.83 -7.70 -8.18
N LEU A 191 -16.81 -6.85 -8.31
CA LEU A 191 -16.95 -5.40 -8.27
C LEU A 191 -17.91 -4.91 -9.39
N PRO A 192 -18.97 -4.15 -9.05
CA PRO A 192 -19.93 -3.67 -10.03
C PRO A 192 -19.26 -2.68 -10.99
N ILE A 193 -19.74 -2.64 -12.24
CA ILE A 193 -19.15 -1.78 -13.30
C ILE A 193 -19.12 -0.31 -12.87
N SER A 194 -20.13 0.15 -12.13
CA SER A 194 -20.20 1.52 -11.60
C SER A 194 -19.12 1.87 -10.57
N ALA A 195 -18.52 0.87 -9.92
CA ALA A 195 -17.45 1.04 -8.94
C ALA A 195 -16.06 0.81 -9.55
N ARG A 196 -15.97 0.56 -10.86
CA ARG A 196 -14.70 0.43 -11.59
C ARG A 196 -14.28 1.82 -12.08
N ASP A 197 -13.14 2.28 -11.63
CA ASP A 197 -12.57 3.55 -12.07
C ASP A 197 -11.51 3.33 -13.17
N ALA A 198 -10.78 4.39 -13.54
CA ALA A 198 -9.73 4.35 -14.54
C ALA A 198 -8.51 3.50 -14.13
N TRP A 199 -8.36 3.19 -12.85
CA TRP A 199 -7.31 2.35 -12.27
C TRP A 199 -7.69 0.87 -12.21
N TYR A 200 -8.95 0.51 -12.45
CA TYR A 200 -9.40 -0.89 -12.46
C TYR A 200 -8.52 -1.80 -13.31
N SER A 201 -8.17 -1.36 -14.52
CA SER A 201 -7.28 -2.13 -15.39
C SER A 201 -5.88 -2.29 -14.76
N ARG A 202 -5.32 -1.24 -14.15
CA ARG A 202 -4.02 -1.30 -13.48
C ARG A 202 -4.02 -2.23 -12.28
N THR A 203 -5.01 -2.11 -11.39
CA THR A 203 -5.17 -3.00 -10.23
C THR A 203 -5.34 -4.45 -10.67
N ARG A 204 -6.11 -4.69 -11.75
CA ARG A 204 -6.26 -6.03 -12.33
C ARG A 204 -4.95 -6.57 -12.89
N HIS A 205 -4.19 -5.79 -13.67
CA HIS A 205 -2.85 -6.17 -14.11
C HIS A 205 -1.91 -6.45 -12.93
N GLY A 206 -2.05 -5.68 -11.84
CA GLY A 206 -1.31 -5.90 -10.60
C GLY A 206 -1.60 -7.28 -9.98
N CYS A 207 -2.87 -7.68 -9.93
CA CYS A 207 -3.25 -9.05 -9.55
C CYS A 207 -2.59 -10.08 -10.46
N CYS A 208 -2.70 -9.91 -11.79
CA CYS A 208 -2.13 -10.85 -12.76
C CYS A 208 -0.61 -11.02 -12.56
N PHE A 209 0.08 -9.90 -12.38
CA PHE A 209 1.53 -9.86 -12.18
C PHE A 209 1.95 -10.61 -10.92
N LEU A 210 1.32 -10.30 -9.77
CA LEU A 210 1.65 -10.97 -8.51
C LEU A 210 1.24 -12.44 -8.51
N ASP A 211 0.09 -12.79 -9.07
CA ASP A 211 -0.32 -14.19 -9.21
C ASP A 211 0.68 -14.99 -10.05
N THR A 212 1.16 -14.41 -11.15
CA THR A 212 2.17 -15.02 -12.03
C THR A 212 3.46 -15.30 -11.25
N ILE A 213 3.99 -14.31 -10.53
CA ILE A 213 5.22 -14.46 -9.75
C ILE A 213 5.03 -15.45 -8.60
N LEU A 214 3.96 -15.30 -7.81
CA LEU A 214 3.70 -16.16 -6.66
C LEU A 214 3.46 -17.61 -7.07
N SER A 215 2.75 -17.84 -8.17
CA SER A 215 2.55 -19.17 -8.71
C SER A 215 3.88 -19.79 -9.14
N ALA A 216 4.75 -19.02 -9.80
CA ALA A 216 6.10 -19.48 -10.14
C ALA A 216 6.93 -19.85 -8.89
N LEU A 217 6.90 -19.01 -7.86
CA LEU A 217 7.66 -19.21 -6.62
C LEU A 217 7.11 -20.34 -5.75
N THR A 218 5.83 -20.68 -5.90
CA THR A 218 5.16 -21.75 -5.13
C THR A 218 4.98 -23.04 -5.93
N GLU A 219 5.54 -23.11 -7.14
CA GLU A 219 5.38 -24.24 -8.08
C GLU A 219 3.92 -24.55 -8.43
N GLN A 220 3.08 -23.51 -8.41
CA GLN A 220 1.68 -23.57 -8.80
C GLN A 220 1.49 -23.00 -10.21
N THR A 221 0.37 -23.33 -10.83
CA THR A 221 -0.04 -22.71 -12.09
C THR A 221 -0.76 -21.39 -11.79
N PRO A 222 -0.38 -20.27 -12.43
CA PRO A 222 -1.11 -19.01 -12.32
C PRO A 222 -2.59 -19.20 -12.62
N CYS A 223 -3.46 -18.56 -11.85
CA CYS A 223 -4.91 -18.69 -12.03
C CYS A 223 -5.37 -18.20 -13.42
N GLN A 224 -4.60 -17.31 -14.04
CA GLN A 224 -4.87 -16.74 -15.36
C GLN A 224 -4.08 -17.41 -16.50
N PHE A 225 -3.38 -18.51 -16.23
CA PHE A 225 -2.61 -19.21 -17.25
C PHE A 225 -3.53 -19.67 -18.40
N GLY A 226 -3.28 -19.16 -19.61
CA GLY A 226 -4.05 -19.51 -20.82
C GLY A 226 -5.33 -18.70 -21.03
N ALA A 227 -5.67 -17.75 -20.15
CA ALA A 227 -6.72 -16.77 -20.43
C ALA A 227 -6.26 -15.81 -21.53
N THR A 228 -7.07 -15.62 -22.58
CA THR A 228 -6.76 -14.67 -23.64
C THR A 228 -6.71 -13.26 -23.06
N HIS A 229 -5.55 -12.60 -23.18
CA HIS A 229 -5.30 -11.25 -22.65
C HIS A 229 -6.23 -10.16 -23.23
N ASP A 230 -7.02 -10.48 -24.26
CA ASP A 230 -7.94 -9.57 -24.96
C ASP A 230 -8.98 -8.89 -24.06
N GLY A 231 -9.27 -9.42 -22.87
CA GLY A 231 -10.28 -8.87 -21.96
C GLY A 231 -9.78 -7.85 -20.92
N TYR A 232 -8.47 -7.59 -20.83
CA TYR A 232 -7.87 -6.83 -19.71
C TYR A 232 -7.60 -5.35 -20.03
N GLY A 233 -7.68 -4.96 -21.31
CA GLY A 233 -7.16 -3.69 -21.79
C GLY A 233 -5.64 -3.66 -21.78
N LYS A 234 -5.01 -2.80 -22.58
CA LYS A 234 -3.56 -2.59 -22.52
C LYS A 234 -3.25 -1.62 -21.38
N ILE A 235 -2.12 -1.80 -20.69
CA ILE A 235 -1.56 -0.76 -19.81
C ILE A 235 -1.32 0.48 -20.69
N ASP A 236 -1.99 1.58 -20.34
CA ASP A 236 -1.83 2.87 -21.00
C ASP A 236 -0.55 3.54 -20.51
N GLU A 237 0.52 3.46 -21.30
CA GLU A 237 1.83 4.02 -20.96
C GLU A 237 1.86 5.55 -21.08
N ASP A 238 0.86 6.18 -21.70
CA ASP A 238 0.81 7.64 -21.88
C ASP A 238 0.11 8.36 -20.71
N GLY A 239 -0.19 7.65 -19.62
CA GLY A 239 -0.80 8.21 -18.42
C GLY A 239 0.04 9.33 -17.78
N LEU A 240 -0.62 10.27 -17.08
CA LEU A 240 0.03 11.44 -16.44
C LEU A 240 1.21 11.03 -15.54
N GLU A 241 1.05 9.92 -14.86
CA GLU A 241 2.00 9.35 -13.91
C GLU A 241 3.32 8.92 -14.57
N GLU A 242 3.29 8.49 -15.83
CA GLU A 242 4.50 8.16 -16.61
C GLU A 242 5.48 9.34 -16.65
N TRP A 243 4.92 10.55 -16.71
CA TRP A 243 5.61 11.82 -16.92
C TRP A 243 5.85 12.59 -15.63
N ASP A 244 5.42 12.08 -14.47
CA ASP A 244 5.75 12.66 -13.18
C ASP A 244 7.27 12.63 -12.96
N VAL A 245 7.78 13.60 -12.19
CA VAL A 245 9.22 13.67 -11.90
C VAL A 245 9.56 12.60 -10.87
N TRP A 246 10.43 11.65 -11.22
CA TRP A 246 10.97 10.73 -10.22
C TRP A 246 11.91 11.47 -9.29
N VAL A 247 11.61 11.41 -7.99
CA VAL A 247 12.47 11.93 -6.94
C VAL A 247 12.77 10.76 -6.01
N PRO A 248 14.04 10.34 -5.88
CA PRO A 248 14.38 9.31 -4.91
C PRO A 248 14.07 9.84 -3.51
N PHE A 249 13.12 9.19 -2.83
CA PHE A 249 12.80 9.54 -1.46
C PHE A 249 13.98 9.25 -0.53
N ARG A 250 14.27 10.19 0.38
CA ARG A 250 15.27 10.06 1.42
C ARG A 250 14.64 10.42 2.76
N TRP A 251 14.84 9.54 3.75
CA TRP A 251 14.29 9.74 5.10
C TRP A 251 15.04 10.86 5.84
N ASP A 252 16.30 11.07 5.48
CA ASP A 252 17.19 12.10 5.95
C ASP A 252 17.10 13.36 5.07
N HIS A 253 17.16 14.54 5.70
CA HIS A 253 17.19 15.84 5.01
C HIS A 253 18.55 16.14 4.35
N GLU A 254 19.33 15.11 4.00
CA GLU A 254 20.58 15.31 3.30
C GLU A 254 20.30 15.90 1.92
N ARG A 255 20.78 17.13 1.72
CA ARG A 255 20.62 17.87 0.47
C ARG A 255 21.19 17.03 -0.67
N MET A 256 20.35 16.76 -1.66
CA MET A 256 20.79 16.15 -2.91
C MET A 256 21.97 16.93 -3.49
N PRO A 257 23.07 16.29 -3.92
CA PRO A 257 23.92 16.93 -4.91
C PRO A 257 23.03 17.18 -6.13
N TYR A 258 22.90 18.45 -6.53
CA TYR A 258 21.99 18.96 -7.57
C TYR A 258 22.19 18.36 -8.97
N SER A 259 22.90 17.23 -9.13
CA SER A 259 23.35 16.66 -10.39
C SER A 259 22.74 15.30 -10.76
N SER A 260 21.83 14.72 -9.97
CA SER A 260 21.08 13.57 -10.45
C SER A 260 20.11 14.02 -11.53
N LYS A 261 20.33 13.54 -12.77
CA LYS A 261 19.46 13.81 -13.91
C LYS A 261 18.03 13.42 -13.53
N ARG A 262 17.16 14.41 -13.34
CA ARG A 262 15.74 14.20 -13.07
C ARG A 262 15.10 13.74 -14.37
N GLY A 263 14.60 12.51 -14.38
CA GLY A 263 13.88 11.92 -15.50
C GLY A 263 12.39 11.76 -15.17
N PRO A 264 11.57 11.48 -16.18
CA PRO A 264 10.21 11.00 -15.97
C PRO A 264 10.22 9.71 -15.13
N LEU A 265 9.14 9.46 -14.39
CA LEU A 265 8.97 8.31 -13.51
C LEU A 265 9.00 6.99 -14.24
N ARG A 266 8.39 6.93 -15.43
CA ARG A 266 8.33 5.71 -16.24
C ARG A 266 7.71 4.50 -15.53
N ALA A 267 6.84 4.73 -14.53
CA ALA A 267 6.27 3.65 -13.72
C ALA A 267 5.40 2.69 -14.53
N LEU A 268 4.64 3.20 -15.49
CA LEU A 268 3.72 2.39 -16.30
C LEU A 268 4.51 1.54 -17.31
N SER A 269 5.53 2.14 -17.94
CA SER A 269 6.46 1.37 -18.78
C SER A 269 7.26 0.33 -17.99
N ALA A 270 7.76 0.65 -16.79
CA ALA A 270 8.44 -0.30 -15.93
C ALA A 270 7.52 -1.48 -15.56
N PHE A 271 6.32 -1.17 -15.08
CA PHE A 271 5.34 -2.18 -14.68
C PHE A 271 4.94 -3.12 -15.83
N LYS A 272 4.78 -2.57 -17.04
CA LYS A 272 4.51 -3.36 -18.23
C LYS A 272 5.67 -4.29 -18.56
N LEU A 273 6.90 -3.79 -18.56
CA LEU A 273 8.11 -4.59 -18.83
C LEU A 273 8.26 -5.72 -17.80
N ASP A 274 8.05 -5.43 -16.52
CA ASP A 274 8.13 -6.41 -15.44
C ASP A 274 7.03 -7.49 -15.59
N SER A 275 5.82 -7.06 -15.98
CA SER A 275 4.71 -7.97 -16.26
C SER A 275 4.98 -8.89 -17.43
N GLU A 276 5.48 -8.35 -18.54
CA GLU A 276 5.87 -9.14 -19.71
C GLU A 276 7.00 -10.12 -19.36
N LEU A 277 8.00 -9.68 -18.58
CA LEU A 277 9.10 -10.53 -18.14
C LEU A 277 8.59 -11.69 -17.28
N ALA A 278 7.75 -11.42 -16.28
CA ALA A 278 7.17 -12.44 -15.41
C ALA A 278 6.40 -13.50 -16.23
N GLN A 279 5.60 -13.07 -17.20
CA GLN A 279 4.87 -13.97 -18.09
C GLN A 279 5.79 -14.82 -18.98
N HIS A 280 6.89 -14.25 -19.49
CA HIS A 280 7.88 -15.02 -20.27
C HIS A 280 8.57 -16.07 -19.40
N LEU A 281 9.00 -15.70 -18.19
CA LEU A 281 9.64 -16.62 -17.25
C LEU A 281 8.72 -17.79 -16.89
N VAL A 282 7.46 -17.50 -16.55
CA VAL A 282 6.48 -18.52 -16.23
C VAL A 282 6.19 -19.44 -17.40
N ARG A 283 6.08 -18.90 -18.62
CA ARG A 283 5.96 -19.72 -19.83
C ARG A 283 7.15 -20.66 -20.00
N MET A 284 8.37 -20.21 -19.74
CA MET A 284 9.55 -21.09 -19.80
C MET A 284 9.54 -22.17 -18.72
N LEU A 285 9.08 -21.85 -17.51
CA LEU A 285 8.96 -22.81 -16.42
C LEU A 285 7.89 -23.89 -16.69
N HIS A 286 6.76 -23.50 -17.30
CA HIS A 286 5.62 -24.41 -17.53
C HIS A 286 5.63 -25.09 -18.90
N LEU A 287 6.33 -24.54 -19.89
CA LEU A 287 6.49 -25.12 -21.23
C LEU A 287 7.78 -25.94 -21.37
N GLN A 288 8.39 -26.39 -20.26
CA GLN A 288 9.48 -27.35 -20.37
C GLN A 288 9.00 -28.58 -21.16
N PRO A 289 9.63 -28.90 -22.30
CA PRO A 289 9.22 -30.05 -23.09
C PRO A 289 9.49 -31.31 -22.28
N SER A 290 8.48 -32.17 -22.18
CA SER A 290 8.66 -33.57 -21.82
C SER A 290 9.74 -34.16 -22.71
N GLN A 291 10.92 -34.45 -22.15
CA GLN A 291 11.85 -35.41 -22.75
C GLN A 291 11.27 -36.82 -22.62
N ASP A 292 10.09 -37.08 -23.18
CA ASP A 292 9.48 -38.41 -23.21
C ASP A 292 8.68 -38.56 -24.50
N ASP A 293 9.40 -38.48 -25.62
CA ASP A 293 8.99 -39.08 -26.90
C ASP A 293 10.02 -40.12 -27.35
N VAL A 294 10.51 -40.93 -26.39
CA VAL A 294 11.24 -42.17 -26.68
C VAL A 294 10.62 -43.31 -25.88
N GLN A 295 9.59 -43.90 -26.50
CA GLN A 295 9.22 -45.31 -26.47
C GLN A 295 9.00 -46.01 -25.10
N GLN A 296 7.71 -46.26 -24.84
CA GLN A 296 7.14 -47.62 -24.67
C GLN A 296 7.08 -48.23 -23.25
N GLU A 297 5.85 -48.25 -22.73
CA GLU A 297 5.21 -49.25 -21.84
C GLU A 297 5.96 -49.77 -20.59
N ARG A 298 5.54 -49.34 -19.39
CA ARG A 298 4.73 -50.11 -18.41
C ARG A 298 4.66 -49.44 -17.02
N PRO A 299 3.66 -49.79 -16.18
CA PRO A 299 3.30 -49.04 -14.98
C PRO A 299 3.91 -49.61 -13.68
N ARG A 300 4.23 -48.74 -12.72
CA ARG A 300 3.88 -48.78 -11.27
C ARG A 300 4.88 -48.01 -10.40
N TYR A 301 4.33 -47.14 -9.54
CA TYR A 301 4.72 -46.74 -8.18
C TYR A 301 6.22 -46.61 -7.81
N TYR A 302 6.68 -45.40 -7.46
CA TYR A 302 6.92 -44.92 -6.09
C TYR A 302 7.70 -43.58 -6.08
N ALA A 303 7.32 -42.71 -5.14
CA ALA A 303 8.15 -41.87 -4.26
C ALA A 303 9.20 -40.89 -4.82
N GLY A 304 8.98 -39.61 -4.51
CA GLY A 304 9.90 -38.84 -3.67
C GLY A 304 10.99 -38.01 -4.36
N PHE A 305 11.15 -36.80 -3.81
CA PHE A 305 12.25 -35.84 -3.96
C PHE A 305 12.25 -34.92 -5.21
N PHE A 306 11.93 -33.65 -4.99
CA PHE A 306 12.94 -32.59 -5.08
C PHE A 306 12.61 -31.48 -4.08
N THR A 307 13.41 -31.40 -3.01
CA THR A 307 13.50 -30.23 -2.14
C THR A 307 14.50 -29.26 -2.77
N MET A 308 14.06 -28.07 -3.16
CA MET A 308 14.96 -26.94 -3.41
C MET A 308 14.50 -25.72 -2.60
N GLN A 309 14.74 -25.80 -1.30
CA GLN A 309 14.71 -24.65 -0.42
C GLN A 309 16.16 -24.17 -0.28
N SER A 310 16.54 -23.10 -1.00
CA SER A 310 17.71 -22.27 -0.67
C SER A 310 17.80 -21.04 -1.56
N ARG A 311 17.82 -19.87 -0.90
CA ARG A 311 18.31 -18.55 -1.35
C ARG A 311 17.36 -17.66 -2.16
N LEU A 312 16.53 -16.93 -1.41
CA LEU A 312 16.35 -15.50 -1.67
C LEU A 312 16.59 -14.76 -0.34
N SER A 313 17.83 -14.31 -0.17
CA SER A 313 18.22 -13.28 0.79
C SER A 313 18.88 -12.21 -0.07
N VAL A 314 18.57 -10.94 0.21
CA VAL A 314 18.92 -9.74 -0.55
C VAL A 314 17.90 -9.41 -1.63
N TRP A 315 16.80 -8.78 -1.20
CA TRP A 315 16.31 -7.49 -1.70
C TRP A 315 15.72 -6.74 -0.51
#